data_AF-A0A536FWA7-F1
#
_entry.id   AF-A0A536FWA7-F1
#
_cell.length_a   1.000
_cell.length_b   1.000
_cell.length_c   1.000
_cell.angle_alpha   90.00
_cell.angle_beta   90.00
_cell.angle_gamma   90.00
#
_symmetry.space_group_name_H-M   'P 1'
#
loop_
_entity.id
_entity.type
_entity.pdbx_description
1 polymer ?
#
loop_
_entity_poly.entity_id
_entity_poly.type
_entity_poly.pdbx_seq_one_letter_code
_entity_poly.pdbx_strand_id
1 'polypeptide(L)'
;MTACPIVGPASPAGDICWDGAQSKVLNWTAGTVRSFAVPGPEFQLLSPDGTRVALVDNSGTSIQGTSVSMSGMFACTWVDDTHVLSGGDPQHQPRLANVANGSMVPVAAQGDCAGRLPGGL
;
A
#
# COMPACT_ATOMS: atom_id res chain seq x y z
N MET A 1 16.58 19.89 -7.03
CA MET A 1 15.29 19.20 -7.24
C MET A 1 15.19 18.14 -6.15
N THR A 2 14.23 18.26 -5.24
CA THR A 2 13.97 17.18 -4.28
C THR A 2 13.36 16.04 -5.07
N ALA A 3 14.09 14.94 -5.26
CA ALA A 3 13.61 13.78 -5.99
C ALA A 3 12.34 13.24 -5.32
N CYS A 4 11.29 13.00 -6.09
CA CYS A 4 10.06 12.36 -5.64
C CYS A 4 9.78 11.18 -6.57
N PRO A 5 10.54 10.07 -6.46
CA PRO A 5 10.25 8.85 -7.21
C PRO A 5 8.87 8.31 -6.86
N ILE A 6 8.23 7.68 -7.85
CA ILE A 6 7.01 6.91 -7.64
C ILE A 6 7.35 5.67 -6.82
N VAL A 7 6.61 5.42 -5.73
CA VAL A 7 6.93 4.36 -4.75
C VAL A 7 5.87 3.26 -4.65
N GLY A 8 4.87 3.31 -5.53
CA GLY A 8 3.75 2.39 -5.55
C GLY A 8 3.14 2.25 -6.94
N PRO A 9 2.23 1.27 -7.13
CA PRO A 9 1.36 1.24 -8.28
C PRO A 9 0.33 2.38 -8.23
N ALA A 10 -0.13 2.81 -9.41
CA ALA A 10 -1.22 3.76 -9.52
C ALA A 10 -2.53 3.20 -8.94
N SER A 11 -3.36 4.10 -8.44
CA SER A 11 -4.70 3.86 -7.89
C SER A 11 -5.75 4.73 -8.61
N PRO A 12 -7.05 4.49 -8.39
CA PRO A 12 -8.11 5.39 -8.85
C PRO A 12 -8.00 6.86 -8.37
N ALA A 13 -7.30 7.12 -7.26
CA ALA A 13 -7.04 8.47 -6.78
C ALA A 13 -5.84 9.15 -7.45
N GLY A 14 -5.00 8.38 -8.16
CA GLY A 14 -3.73 8.82 -8.72
C GLY A 14 -2.56 7.99 -8.20
N ASP A 15 -1.41 8.63 -8.00
CA ASP A 15 -0.14 7.95 -7.66
C ASP A 15 0.52 8.54 -6.40
N ILE A 16 1.49 7.83 -5.82
CA ILE A 16 2.30 8.30 -4.70
C ILE A 16 3.75 8.46 -5.13
N CYS A 17 4.29 9.64 -4.88
CA CYS A 17 5.73 9.86 -4.89
C CYS A 17 6.25 10.11 -3.47
N TRP A 18 7.48 9.69 -3.15
CA TRP A 18 8.08 9.89 -1.82
C TRP A 18 9.37 10.71 -1.91
N ASP A 19 9.49 11.75 -1.09
CA ASP A 19 10.63 12.67 -1.12
C ASP A 19 11.71 12.39 -0.06
N GLY A 20 11.64 11.23 0.59
CA GLY A 20 12.54 10.85 1.69
C GLY A 20 11.98 11.15 3.08
N ALA A 21 10.90 11.92 3.19
CA ALA A 21 10.21 12.21 4.45
C ALA A 21 8.68 12.14 4.34
N GLN A 22 8.14 12.53 3.18
CA GLN A 22 6.71 12.57 2.93
C GLN A 22 6.34 11.88 1.64
N SER A 23 5.22 11.18 1.70
CA SER A 23 4.55 10.61 0.55
C SER A 23 3.50 11.59 0.05
N LYS A 24 3.61 11.99 -1.21
CA LYS A 24 2.74 12.97 -1.87
C LYS A 24 1.81 12.25 -2.81
N VAL A 25 0.52 12.50 -2.65
CA VAL A 25 -0.51 12.02 -3.56
C VAL A 25 -0.59 12.95 -4.75
N LEU A 26 -0.27 12.42 -5.92
CA LEU A 26 -0.36 13.08 -7.21
C LEU A 26 -1.68 12.67 -7.88
N ASN A 27 -2.56 13.64 -8.14
CA ASN A 27 -3.82 13.36 -8.82
C ASN A 27 -3.64 13.31 -10.36
N TRP A 28 -4.73 13.04 -11.09
CA TRP A 28 -4.76 13.00 -12.56
C TRP A 28 -4.37 14.29 -13.28
N THR A 29 -4.35 15.42 -12.56
CA THR A 29 -3.89 16.72 -13.08
C THR A 29 -2.42 17.00 -12.76
N ALA A 30 -1.68 15.99 -12.29
CA ALA A 30 -0.29 16.07 -11.82
C ALA A 30 -0.06 17.03 -10.64
N GLY A 31 -1.13 17.41 -9.94
CA GLY A 31 -1.05 18.25 -8.74
C GLY A 31 -0.92 17.39 -7.48
N THR A 32 -0.12 17.85 -6.52
CA THR A 32 -0.11 17.28 -5.17
C THR A 32 -1.38 17.71 -4.43
N VAL A 33 -2.19 16.74 -4.01
CA VAL A 33 -3.46 16.99 -3.30
C VAL A 33 -3.41 16.63 -1.82
N ARG A 34 -2.43 15.82 -1.42
CA ARG A 34 -2.25 15.37 -0.03
C ARG A 34 -0.80 14.95 0.22
N SER A 35 -0.37 15.05 1.46
CA SER A 35 0.91 14.49 1.93
C SER A 35 0.70 13.64 3.18
N PHE A 36 1.47 12.57 3.30
CA PHE A 36 1.55 11.72 4.48
C PHE A 36 2.98 11.71 5.01
N ALA A 37 3.16 11.80 6.33
CA ALA A 37 4.46 11.59 6.93
C ALA A 37 4.77 10.08 6.89
N VAL A 38 5.85 9.69 6.20
CA VAL A 38 6.23 8.29 6.05
C VAL A 38 7.69 8.14 6.47
N PRO A 39 7.97 7.47 7.60
CA PRO A 39 9.27 7.50 8.25
C PRO A 39 10.33 6.62 7.57
N GLY A 40 9.98 5.78 6.60
CA GLY A 40 10.91 4.84 5.97
C GLY A 40 10.63 4.54 4.50
N PRO A 41 11.63 4.01 3.76
CA PRO A 41 11.47 3.55 2.40
C PRO A 41 10.67 2.24 2.38
N GLU A 42 9.36 2.36 2.47
CA GLU A 42 8.42 1.23 2.46
C GLU A 42 7.72 1.17 1.11
N PHE A 43 7.28 -0.03 0.70
CA PHE A 43 6.41 -0.14 -0.46
C PHE A 43 5.05 0.46 -0.11
N GLN A 44 4.52 1.34 -0.96
CA GLN A 44 3.35 2.14 -0.62
C GLN A 44 2.20 1.86 -1.58
N LEU A 45 1.01 1.69 -1.02
CA LEU A 45 -0.21 1.47 -1.78
C LEU A 45 -1.20 2.57 -1.43
N LEU A 46 -1.55 3.40 -2.42
CA LEU A 46 -2.60 4.41 -2.27
C LEU A 46 -3.97 3.74 -2.28
N SER A 47 -4.79 4.07 -1.28
CA SER A 47 -6.21 3.68 -1.26
C SER A 47 -6.96 4.26 -2.46
N PRO A 48 -8.03 3.62 -2.93
CA PRO A 48 -8.80 4.10 -4.09
C PRO A 48 -9.36 5.52 -3.94
N ASP A 49 -9.74 5.93 -2.72
CA ASP A 49 -10.18 7.30 -2.41
C ASP A 49 -9.04 8.31 -2.14
N GLY A 50 -7.79 7.84 -2.09
CA GLY A 50 -6.61 8.67 -1.88
C GLY A 50 -6.45 9.23 -0.47
N THR A 51 -7.21 8.72 0.52
CA THR A 51 -7.20 9.24 1.89
C THR A 51 -6.24 8.49 2.81
N ARG A 52 -5.80 7.28 2.40
CA ARG A 52 -4.94 6.38 3.16
C ARG A 52 -3.80 5.83 2.31
N VAL A 53 -2.72 5.48 2.98
CA VAL A 53 -1.59 4.75 2.39
C VAL A 53 -1.35 3.50 3.22
N ALA A 54 -1.37 2.34 2.59
CA ALA A 54 -0.86 1.13 3.20
C ALA A 54 0.65 1.08 2.95
N LEU A 55 1.41 0.96 4.02
CA LEU A 55 2.86 0.79 3.94
C LEU A 55 3.20 -0.66 4.25
N VAL A 56 4.02 -1.24 3.38
CA VAL A 56 4.39 -2.64 3.43
C VAL A 56 5.90 -2.71 3.63
N ASP A 57 6.29 -3.32 4.74
CA ASP A 57 7.67 -3.53 5.13
C ASP A 57 7.96 -5.03 5.32
N ASN A 58 9.06 -5.37 5.99
CA ASN A 58 9.44 -6.76 6.26
C ASN A 58 8.69 -7.40 7.45
N SER A 59 7.86 -6.64 8.16
CA SER A 59 7.07 -7.08 9.32
C SER A 59 5.59 -7.26 9.00
N GLY A 60 5.08 -6.58 7.97
CA GLY A 60 3.71 -6.70 7.49
C GLY A 60 3.22 -5.42 6.83
N THR A 61 1.96 -5.08 7.07
CA THR A 61 1.31 -3.89 6.49
C THR A 61 0.79 -3.00 7.59
N SER A 62 1.14 -1.71 7.56
CA SER A 62 0.55 -0.68 8.42
C SER A 62 -0.25 0.32 7.60
N ILE A 63 -1.27 0.94 8.21
CA ILE A 63 -2.12 1.93 7.53
C ILE A 63 -1.82 3.32 8.08
N GLN A 64 -1.25 4.18 7.24
CA GLN A 64 -0.90 5.55 7.61
C GLN A 64 -2.12 6.36 8.03
N GLY A 65 -1.93 7.17 9.07
CA GLY A 65 -3.00 7.94 9.71
C GLY A 65 -3.93 7.12 10.62
N THR A 66 -3.60 5.85 10.89
CA THR A 66 -4.34 4.98 11.82
C THR A 66 -3.40 4.25 12.77
N SER A 67 -3.94 3.61 13.81
CA SER A 67 -3.20 2.68 14.67
C SER A 67 -3.23 1.23 14.17
N VAL A 68 -3.75 0.99 12.96
CA VAL A 68 -3.95 -0.37 12.44
C VAL A 68 -2.67 -0.89 11.79
N SER A 69 -2.23 -2.06 12.25
CA SER A 69 -1.11 -2.81 11.69
C SER A 69 -1.47 -4.29 11.61
N MET A 70 -1.12 -4.92 10.50
CA MET A 70 -1.42 -6.30 10.13
C MET A 70 -0.11 -7.07 10.02
N SER A 71 0.37 -7.55 11.17
CA SER A 71 1.63 -8.28 11.28
C SER A 71 1.61 -9.57 10.46
N GLY A 72 2.69 -9.83 9.73
CA GLY A 72 2.84 -11.00 8.86
C GLY A 72 1.97 -10.97 7.60
N MET A 73 1.22 -9.89 7.35
CA MET A 73 0.45 -9.69 6.14
C MET A 73 1.13 -8.67 5.24
N PHE A 74 1.57 -9.11 4.06
CA PHE A 74 2.22 -8.25 3.07
C PHE A 74 1.20 -7.90 1.98
N ALA A 75 0.52 -6.78 2.15
CA ALA A 75 -0.49 -6.32 1.19
C ALA A 75 0.16 -6.02 -0.16
N CYS A 76 -0.59 -6.26 -1.23
CA CYS A 76 -0.13 -5.97 -2.58
C CYS A 76 -1.10 -5.07 -3.36
N THR A 77 -2.35 -4.99 -2.93
CA THR A 77 -3.34 -4.09 -3.50
C THR A 77 -4.41 -3.75 -2.46
N TRP A 78 -5.07 -2.62 -2.68
CA TRP A 78 -6.38 -2.34 -2.13
C TRP A 78 -7.44 -3.07 -2.95
N VAL A 79 -8.48 -3.58 -2.29
CA VAL A 79 -9.69 -4.12 -2.95
C VAL A 79 -10.75 -3.04 -3.05
N ASP A 80 -10.91 -2.28 -1.97
CA ASP A 80 -11.77 -1.10 -1.83
C ASP A 80 -11.14 -0.17 -0.76
N ASP A 81 -11.81 0.91 -0.35
CA ASP A 81 -11.28 1.88 0.63
C ASP A 81 -11.14 1.32 2.06
N THR A 82 -11.66 0.12 2.30
CA THR A 82 -11.76 -0.53 3.61
C THR A 82 -11.03 -1.88 3.68
N HIS A 83 -10.56 -2.41 2.55
CA HIS A 83 -9.91 -3.72 2.51
C HIS A 83 -8.63 -3.73 1.67
N VAL A 84 -7.63 -4.44 2.18
CA VAL A 84 -6.40 -4.77 1.47
C VAL A 84 -6.29 -6.28 1.26
N LEU A 85 -5.67 -6.67 0.15
CA LEU A 85 -5.40 -8.07 -0.19
C LEU A 85 -3.90 -8.32 -0.09
N SER A 86 -3.53 -9.43 0.56
CA SER A 86 -2.20 -10.02 0.44
C SER A 86 -2.23 -11.21 -0.50
N GLY A 87 -1.07 -11.49 -1.10
CA GLY A 87 -0.86 -12.72 -1.85
C GLY A 87 -0.83 -13.91 -0.90
N GLY A 88 -0.58 -15.08 -1.49
CA GLY A 88 -0.24 -16.27 -0.75
C GLY A 88 0.83 -16.02 0.30
N ASP A 89 0.55 -16.42 1.54
CA ASP A 89 1.59 -16.64 2.56
C ASP A 89 2.44 -17.88 2.19
N PRO A 90 3.36 -18.40 3.03
CA PRO A 90 4.09 -19.62 2.69
C PRO A 90 3.21 -20.84 2.39
N GLN A 91 1.91 -20.79 2.69
CA GLN A 91 0.90 -21.79 2.35
C GLN A 91 0.16 -21.45 1.05
N HIS A 92 0.60 -20.41 0.32
CA HIS A 92 -0.02 -19.85 -0.88
C HIS A 92 -1.50 -19.47 -0.70
N GLN A 93 -1.92 -19.14 0.52
CA GLN A 93 -3.29 -18.72 0.82
C GLN A 93 -3.38 -17.18 0.88
N PRO A 94 -4.09 -16.52 -0.07
CA PRO A 94 -4.35 -15.09 0.00
C PRO A 94 -5.21 -14.75 1.22
N ARG A 95 -5.02 -13.55 1.74
CA ARG A 95 -5.81 -13.05 2.87
C ARG A 95 -6.36 -11.68 2.55
N LEU A 96 -7.60 -11.45 2.95
CA LEU A 96 -8.25 -10.16 2.90
C LEU A 96 -8.23 -9.58 4.31
N ALA A 97 -7.89 -8.31 4.44
CA ALA A 97 -7.90 -7.64 5.73
C ALA A 97 -8.70 -6.36 5.72
N ASN A 98 -9.39 -6.13 6.83
CA ASN A 98 -10.16 -4.92 7.06
C ASN A 98 -9.29 -3.87 7.73
N VAL A 99 -9.13 -2.72 7.08
CA VAL A 99 -8.21 -1.66 7.54
C VAL A 99 -8.75 -0.85 8.71
N ALA A 100 -10.03 -1.00 9.07
CA ALA A 100 -10.61 -0.30 10.21
C ALA A 100 -10.28 -0.98 11.55
N ASN A 101 -10.07 -2.30 11.54
CA ASN A 101 -9.86 -3.09 12.76
C ASN A 101 -8.69 -4.09 12.69
N GLY A 102 -8.04 -4.23 11.54
CA GLY A 102 -6.92 -5.14 11.32
C GLY A 102 -7.30 -6.62 11.28
N SER A 103 -8.59 -6.96 11.26
CA SER A 103 -9.03 -8.35 11.12
C SER A 103 -8.65 -8.90 9.75
N MET A 104 -8.20 -10.15 9.72
CA MET A 104 -7.74 -10.85 8.52
C MET A 104 -8.53 -12.14 8.35
N VAL A 105 -8.96 -12.41 7.13
CA VAL A 105 -9.65 -13.65 6.78
C VAL A 105 -8.97 -14.31 5.59
N PRO A 106 -8.88 -15.65 5.56
CA PRO A 106 -8.39 -16.35 4.38
C PRO A 106 -9.39 -16.19 3.23
N VAL A 107 -8.87 -16.02 2.03
CA VAL A 107 -9.68 -16.03 0.80
C VAL A 107 -9.75 -17.48 0.29
N ALA A 108 -10.94 -17.92 -0.11
CA ALA A 108 -11.15 -19.23 -0.72
C ALA A 108 -10.70 -19.25 -2.20
N ALA A 109 -9.47 -18.82 -2.46
CA ALA A 109 -8.83 -18.78 -3.77
C ALA A 109 -7.32 -19.03 -3.61
N GLN A 110 -6.62 -19.28 -4.72
CA GLN A 110 -5.15 -19.37 -4.75
C GLN A 110 -4.60 -18.31 -5.70
N GLY A 111 -3.45 -17.74 -5.33
CA GLY A 111 -2.76 -16.76 -6.13
C GLY A 111 -1.70 -16.02 -5.32
N ASP A 112 -0.59 -15.72 -5.97
CA ASP A 112 0.44 -14.87 -5.39
C ASP A 112 0.28 -13.45 -5.93
N CYS A 113 0.59 -12.46 -5.10
CA CYS A 113 0.75 -11.12 -5.62
C CYS A 113 2.07 -11.06 -6.39
N ALA A 114 1.99 -11.03 -7.71
CA ALA A 114 3.16 -10.87 -8.57
C ALA A 114 3.44 -9.37 -8.78
N GLY A 115 4.63 -8.89 -8.37
CA GLY A 115 5.09 -7.54 -8.69
C GLY A 115 6.34 -7.04 -7.97
N ARG A 116 7.53 -7.28 -8.55
CA ARG A 116 8.53 -6.26 -8.97
C ARG A 116 9.63 -7.01 -9.74
N LEU A 117 9.95 -6.59 -10.98
CA LEU A 117 11.24 -6.93 -11.57
C LEU A 117 12.33 -6.16 -10.80
N PRO A 118 13.50 -6.74 -10.49
CA PRO A 118 14.61 -6.00 -9.89
C PRO A 118 14.95 -4.78 -10.77
N GLY A 119 14.86 -3.56 -10.21
CA GLY A 119 15.25 -2.31 -10.88
C GLY A 119 14.14 -1.42 -11.46
N GLY A 120 12.86 -1.62 -11.13
CA GLY A 120 11.77 -0.78 -11.66
C GLY A 120 11.65 0.60 -11.00
N LEU A 121 12.11 1.64 -11.74
CA LEU A 121 12.00 3.12 -11.66
C LEU A 121 12.03 3.82 -10.29
#